data_AF-A0A936I2Y9-F1
#
_entry.id   AF-A0A936I2Y9-F1
#
_cell.length_a   1.000
_cell.length_b   1.000
_cell.length_c   1.000
_cell.angle_alpha   90.00
_cell.angle_beta   90.00
_cell.angle_gamma   90.00
#
_symmetry.space_group_name_H-M   'P 1'
#
loop_
_entity.id
_entity.type
_entity.pdbx_description
1 polymer ?
#
loop_
_entity_poly.entity_id
_entity_poly.type
_entity_poly.pdbx_seq_one_letter_code
_entity_poly.pdbx_strand_id
1 'polypeptide(L)'
;MRHASLIHHLARHRGVFGHLLSSADPEEQRWRAAPEKWCLLETVCHLYDEEREDFHARLQHALETPDTPQPPTDPPGWMTSRKYMEQDYTTMLTKFLAERDRSVAWLRVCTRRSGAMPTSTRRSAR
;
A
#
# COMPACT_ATOMS: atom_id res chain seq x y z
N MET A 1 22.51 -4.23 -1.22
CA MET A 1 21.55 -3.17 -0.83
C MET A 1 20.37 -3.79 -0.10
N ARG A 2 19.99 -3.23 1.06
CA ARG A 2 18.94 -3.75 1.96
C ARG A 2 17.50 -3.69 1.38
N HIS A 3 17.30 -3.09 0.20
CA HIS A 3 15.97 -2.91 -0.39
C HIS A 3 15.39 -4.19 -1.03
N ALA A 4 16.23 -5.06 -1.59
CA ALA A 4 15.75 -6.31 -2.21
C ALA A 4 15.06 -7.24 -1.20
N SER A 5 15.62 -7.34 0.03
CA SER A 5 15.00 -8.10 1.12
C SER A 5 13.70 -7.45 1.61
N LEU A 6 13.62 -6.11 1.66
CA LEU A 6 12.39 -5.41 2.03
C LEU A 6 11.27 -5.66 1.00
N ILE A 7 11.59 -5.57 -0.30
CA ILE A 7 10.63 -5.87 -1.38
C ILE A 7 10.21 -7.35 -1.33
N HIS A 8 11.14 -8.26 -1.00
CA HIS A 8 10.82 -9.67 -0.82
C HIS A 8 9.85 -9.91 0.35
N HIS A 9 10.07 -9.27 1.50
CA HIS A 9 9.15 -9.36 2.64
C HIS A 9 7.78 -8.78 2.29
N LEU A 10 7.74 -7.63 1.60
CA LEU A 10 6.48 -7.01 1.16
C LEU A 10 5.69 -7.95 0.23
N ALA A 11 6.40 -8.63 -0.69
CA ALA A 11 5.80 -9.63 -1.57
C ALA A 11 5.26 -10.84 -0.79
N ARG A 12 5.99 -11.30 0.24
CA ARG A 12 5.53 -12.41 1.10
C ARG A 12 4.30 -12.01 1.92
N HIS A 13 4.20 -10.77 2.39
CA HIS A 13 3.06 -10.28 3.16
C HIS A 13 1.74 -10.37 2.40
N ARG A 14 1.76 -10.22 1.08
CA ARG A 14 0.59 -10.48 0.22
C ARG A 14 -0.04 -11.84 0.52
N GLY A 15 0.79 -12.88 0.63
CA GLY A 15 0.34 -14.23 0.99
C GLY A 15 -0.19 -14.31 2.41
N VAL A 16 0.51 -13.69 3.38
CA VAL A 16 0.10 -13.69 4.79
C VAL A 16 -1.27 -13.04 4.98
N PHE A 17 -1.48 -11.84 4.42
CA PHE A 17 -2.78 -11.16 4.46
C PHE A 17 -3.86 -11.99 3.76
N GLY A 18 -3.55 -12.56 2.60
CA GLY A 18 -4.51 -13.40 1.88
C GLY A 18 -5.01 -14.58 2.72
N HIS A 19 -4.12 -15.30 3.42
CA HIS A 19 -4.53 -16.42 4.26
C HIS A 19 -5.23 -15.97 5.54
N LEU A 20 -4.74 -14.93 6.22
CA LEU A 20 -5.31 -14.43 7.47
C LEU A 20 -6.72 -13.86 7.28
N LEU A 21 -6.97 -13.22 6.15
CA LEU A 21 -8.22 -12.47 5.91
C LEU A 21 -9.25 -13.27 5.11
N SER A 22 -8.86 -14.34 4.41
CA SER A 22 -9.84 -15.15 3.63
C SER A 22 -10.60 -16.17 4.48
N SER A 23 -10.17 -16.46 5.70
CA SER A 23 -10.83 -17.46 6.55
C SER A 23 -12.01 -16.91 7.36
N ALA A 24 -12.21 -15.59 7.39
CA ALA A 24 -13.23 -14.96 8.21
C ALA A 24 -14.64 -15.18 7.65
N ASP A 25 -15.56 -15.64 8.47
CA ASP A 25 -16.97 -15.78 8.10
C ASP A 25 -17.70 -14.41 8.07
N PRO A 26 -18.93 -14.32 7.51
CA PRO A 26 -19.64 -13.04 7.41
C PRO A 26 -19.93 -12.33 8.73
N GLU A 27 -20.04 -13.07 9.84
CA GLU A 27 -20.23 -12.49 11.17
C GLU A 27 -18.92 -11.88 11.66
N GLU A 28 -17.81 -12.63 11.58
CA GLU A 28 -16.46 -12.16 11.94
C GLU A 28 -16.05 -10.94 11.12
N GLN A 29 -16.36 -10.92 9.82
CA GLN A 29 -16.05 -9.79 8.93
C GLN A 29 -16.63 -8.45 9.42
N ARG A 30 -17.79 -8.49 10.09
CA ARG A 30 -18.52 -7.31 10.56
C ARG A 30 -18.48 -7.12 12.06
N TRP A 31 -17.96 -8.09 12.80
CA TRP A 31 -17.82 -8.03 14.24
C TRP A 31 -16.88 -6.91 14.69
N ARG A 32 -17.22 -6.26 15.79
CA ARG A 32 -16.41 -5.22 16.43
C ARG A 32 -16.14 -5.60 17.87
N ALA A 33 -14.90 -5.38 18.31
CA ALA A 33 -14.54 -5.55 19.71
C ALA A 33 -15.23 -4.54 20.64
N ALA A 34 -15.51 -3.33 20.14
CA ALA A 34 -16.32 -2.29 20.79
C ALA A 34 -16.90 -1.34 19.73
N PRO A 35 -17.96 -0.57 20.02
CA PRO A 35 -18.66 0.27 19.03
C PRO A 35 -17.77 1.25 18.25
N GLU A 36 -16.72 1.76 18.88
CA GLU A 36 -15.75 2.71 18.31
C GLU A 36 -14.57 2.04 17.59
N LYS A 37 -14.44 0.72 17.68
CA LYS A 37 -13.37 -0.04 17.03
C LYS A 37 -13.80 -0.49 15.65
N TRP A 38 -12.82 -0.61 14.76
CA TRP A 38 -13.05 -1.10 13.40
C TRP A 38 -13.35 -2.59 13.40
N CYS A 39 -14.19 -3.00 12.45
CA CYS A 39 -14.32 -4.40 12.09
C CYS A 39 -13.30 -4.81 11.01
N LEU A 40 -13.30 -6.10 10.67
CA LEU A 40 -12.44 -6.65 9.62
C LEU A 40 -12.73 -6.01 8.24
N LEU A 41 -13.99 -5.78 7.88
CA LEU A 41 -14.35 -5.12 6.62
C LEU A 41 -13.74 -3.72 6.50
N GLU A 42 -13.88 -2.90 7.54
CA GLU A 42 -13.32 -1.55 7.55
C GLU A 42 -11.79 -1.58 7.51
N THR A 43 -11.18 -2.54 8.20
CA THR A 43 -9.73 -2.75 8.16
C THR A 43 -9.27 -3.09 6.74
N VAL A 44 -9.97 -3.98 6.02
CA VAL A 44 -9.63 -4.35 4.64
C VAL A 44 -9.82 -3.18 3.68
N CYS A 45 -10.92 -2.44 3.81
CA CYS A 45 -11.14 -1.21 3.02
C CYS A 45 -10.01 -0.19 3.25
N HIS A 46 -9.61 0.02 4.50
CA HIS A 46 -8.51 0.91 4.83
C HIS A 46 -7.18 0.42 4.26
N LEU A 47 -6.86 -0.88 4.37
CA LEU A 47 -5.64 -1.45 3.79
C LEU A 47 -5.56 -1.24 2.27
N TYR A 48 -6.69 -1.34 1.56
CA TYR A 48 -6.75 -1.05 0.13
C TYR A 48 -6.41 0.41 -0.19
N ASP A 49 -6.92 1.34 0.60
CA ASP A 49 -6.68 2.77 0.39
C ASP A 49 -5.26 3.17 0.80
N GLU A 50 -4.77 2.66 1.93
CA GLU A 50 -3.39 2.83 2.38
C GLU A 50 -2.39 2.30 1.35
N GLU A 51 -2.64 1.16 0.70
CA GLU A 51 -1.70 0.64 -0.30
C GLU A 51 -1.56 1.56 -1.51
N ARG A 52 -2.68 2.12 -2.02
CA ARG A 52 -2.71 2.91 -3.26
C ARG A 52 -2.42 4.39 -3.03
N GLU A 53 -3.08 4.99 -2.05
CA GLU A 53 -3.17 6.44 -1.89
C GLU A 53 -2.26 6.98 -0.81
N ASP A 54 -1.76 6.12 0.10
CA ASP A 54 -0.73 6.50 1.06
C ASP A 54 0.62 5.88 0.67
N PHE A 55 0.83 4.59 0.89
CA PHE A 55 2.11 3.92 0.67
C PHE A 55 2.65 4.09 -0.75
N HIS A 56 1.93 3.65 -1.78
CA HIS A 56 2.42 3.71 -3.15
C HIS A 56 2.58 5.15 -3.64
N ALA A 57 1.55 5.99 -3.44
CA ALA A 57 1.57 7.38 -3.87
C ALA A 57 2.68 8.20 -3.18
N ARG A 58 2.86 8.06 -1.86
CA ARG A 58 3.92 8.77 -1.13
C ARG A 58 5.31 8.31 -1.55
N LEU A 59 5.50 7.00 -1.75
CA LEU A 59 6.80 6.48 -2.17
C LEU A 59 7.14 6.91 -3.59
N GLN A 60 6.18 6.87 -4.51
CA GLN A 60 6.35 7.37 -5.86
C GLN A 60 6.69 8.87 -5.85
N HIS A 61 5.95 9.67 -5.09
CA HIS A 61 6.21 11.10 -4.95
C HIS A 61 7.63 11.37 -4.44
N ALA A 62 8.06 10.68 -3.38
CA ALA A 62 9.40 10.84 -2.81
C ALA A 62 10.53 10.47 -3.79
N LEU A 63 10.27 9.54 -4.73
CA LEU A 63 11.25 9.11 -5.73
C LEU A 63 11.25 9.97 -6.99
N GLU A 64 10.08 10.47 -7.42
CA GLU A 64 9.91 11.10 -8.73
C GLU A 64 9.72 12.61 -8.67
N THR A 65 9.18 13.15 -7.57
CA THR A 65 8.82 14.57 -7.44
C THR A 65 9.16 15.17 -6.05
N PRO A 66 10.36 14.91 -5.49
CA PRO A 66 10.69 15.24 -4.10
C PRO A 66 10.68 16.74 -3.78
N ASP A 67 10.80 17.60 -4.79
CA ASP A 67 10.88 19.05 -4.62
C ASP A 67 9.50 19.74 -4.64
N THR A 68 8.42 18.98 -4.90
CA THR A 68 7.05 19.49 -4.89
C THR A 68 6.34 19.13 -3.57
N PRO A 69 5.33 19.91 -3.12
CA PRO A 69 4.56 19.54 -1.96
C PRO A 69 3.85 18.20 -2.13
N GLN A 70 3.84 17.39 -1.07
CA GLN A 70 3.15 16.11 -1.06
C GLN A 70 1.64 16.33 -1.10
N PRO A 71 0.89 15.61 -1.97
CA PRO A 71 -0.56 15.68 -1.99
C PRO A 71 -1.16 15.31 -0.61
N PRO A 72 -2.15 16.06 -0.12
CA PRO A 72 -2.81 15.75 1.14
C PRO A 72 -3.64 14.46 1.02
N THR A 73 -3.71 13.70 2.10
CA THR A 73 -4.61 12.55 2.26
C THR A 73 -5.50 12.76 3.48
N ASP A 74 -6.64 12.07 3.53
CA ASP A 74 -7.55 12.07 4.68
C ASP A 74 -7.91 10.63 5.10
N PRO A 75 -6.95 9.84 5.63
CA PRO A 75 -7.21 8.47 6.02
C PRO A 75 -8.36 8.30 7.03
N PRO A 76 -8.52 9.17 8.05
CA PRO A 76 -9.66 9.10 8.96
C PRO A 76 -11.01 9.38 8.27
N GLY A 77 -11.09 10.35 7.35
CA GLY A 77 -12.32 10.71 6.66
C GLY A 77 -12.74 9.73 5.55
N TRP A 78 -11.82 8.91 5.03
CA TRP A 78 -12.12 7.92 4.00
C TRP A 78 -13.14 6.87 4.44
N MET A 79 -13.10 6.46 5.70
CA MET A 79 -14.04 5.49 6.26
C MET A 79 -15.50 5.90 6.02
N THR A 80 -15.82 7.15 6.35
CA THR A 80 -17.17 7.71 6.19
C THR A 80 -17.46 8.07 4.73
N SER A 81 -16.55 8.79 4.08
CA SER A 81 -16.77 9.30 2.71
C SER A 81 -16.86 8.19 1.66
N ARG A 82 -16.16 7.07 1.87
CA ARG A 82 -16.16 5.89 0.97
C ARG A 82 -17.07 4.77 1.43
N LYS A 83 -17.82 5.00 2.52
CA LYS A 83 -18.87 4.10 3.03
C LYS A 83 -18.36 2.67 3.23
N TYR A 84 -17.30 2.49 4.02
CA TYR A 84 -16.65 1.17 4.17
C TYR A 84 -17.61 0.04 4.55
N MET A 85 -18.59 0.32 5.40
CA MET A 85 -19.57 -0.69 5.85
C MET A 85 -20.57 -1.14 4.76
N GLU A 86 -20.68 -0.37 3.67
CA GLU A 86 -21.50 -0.69 2.50
C GLU A 86 -20.71 -1.49 1.44
N GLN A 87 -19.41 -1.68 1.64
CA GLN A 87 -18.57 -2.44 0.70
C GLN A 87 -18.73 -3.95 0.88
N ASP A 88 -18.34 -4.69 -0.16
CA ASP A 88 -18.22 -6.14 -0.12
C ASP A 88 -16.81 -6.56 0.33
N TYR A 89 -16.75 -7.42 1.36
CA TYR A 89 -15.50 -7.84 1.99
C TYR A 89 -14.55 -8.53 1.00
N THR A 90 -15.06 -9.54 0.29
CA THR A 90 -14.27 -10.37 -0.63
C THR A 90 -13.72 -9.54 -1.78
N THR A 91 -14.54 -8.63 -2.31
CA THR A 91 -14.14 -7.69 -3.36
C THR A 91 -13.03 -6.77 -2.88
N MET A 92 -13.16 -6.20 -1.68
CA MET A 92 -12.16 -5.28 -1.14
C MET A 92 -10.85 -5.98 -0.80
N LEU A 93 -10.90 -7.20 -0.26
CA LEU A 93 -9.72 -8.03 -0.04
C LEU A 93 -9.00 -8.33 -1.37
N THR A 94 -9.76 -8.72 -2.40
CA THR A 94 -9.21 -8.99 -3.73
C THR A 94 -8.53 -7.76 -4.31
N LYS A 95 -9.17 -6.59 -4.20
CA LYS A 95 -8.63 -5.31 -4.64
C LYS A 95 -7.33 -4.96 -3.89
N PHE A 96 -7.30 -5.07 -2.57
CA PHE A 96 -6.09 -4.84 -1.77
C PHE A 96 -4.93 -5.74 -2.21
N LEU A 97 -5.16 -7.05 -2.35
CA LEU A 97 -4.11 -7.99 -2.74
C LEU A 97 -3.60 -7.69 -4.16
N ALA A 98 -4.48 -7.27 -5.08
CA ALA A 98 -4.09 -6.87 -6.42
C ALA A 98 -3.22 -5.59 -6.41
N GLU A 99 -3.57 -4.58 -5.60
CA GLU A 99 -2.72 -3.38 -5.44
C GLU A 99 -1.35 -3.74 -4.84
N ARG A 100 -1.31 -4.64 -3.85
CA ARG A 100 -0.05 -5.13 -3.30
C ARG A 100 0.84 -5.78 -4.37
N ASP A 101 0.25 -6.60 -5.24
CA ASP A 101 0.98 -7.23 -6.34
C ASP A 101 1.52 -6.16 -7.33
N ARG A 102 0.74 -5.11 -7.61
CA ARG A 102 1.17 -3.97 -8.45
C ARG A 102 2.31 -3.17 -7.81
N SER A 103 2.20 -2.81 -6.53
CA SER A 103 3.24 -2.10 -5.78
C SER A 103 4.57 -2.86 -5.80
N VAL A 104 4.53 -4.17 -5.56
CA VAL A 104 5.72 -5.03 -5.58
C VAL A 104 6.33 -5.10 -6.99
N ALA A 105 5.50 -5.25 -8.03
CA ALA A 105 5.98 -5.26 -9.41
C ALA A 105 6.66 -3.93 -9.79
N TRP A 106 6.04 -2.81 -9.44
CA TRP A 106 6.60 -1.47 -9.64
C TRP A 106 7.96 -1.30 -8.92
N LEU A 107 8.05 -1.65 -7.64
CA LEU A 107 9.29 -1.55 -6.87
C LEU A 107 10.44 -2.37 -7.47
N ARG A 108 10.15 -3.56 -8.01
CA ARG A 108 11.14 -4.41 -8.69
C ARG A 108 11.66 -3.77 -9.99
N VAL A 109 10.83 -3.00 -10.69
CA VAL A 109 11.24 -2.26 -11.90
C VAL A 109 12.05 -1.02 -11.51
N CYS A 110 11.56 -0.21 -10.57
CA CYS A 110 12.19 1.03 -10.14
C CYS A 110 13.61 0.80 -9.60
N THR A 111 13.80 -0.24 -8.78
CA THR A 111 15.13 -0.59 -8.24
C THR A 111 16.15 -1.00 -9.32
N ARG A 112 15.72 -1.59 -10.45
CA ARG A 112 16.62 -1.87 -11.57
C ARG A 112 17.09 -0.61 -12.29
N ARG A 113 16.22 0.41 -12.38
CA ARG A 113 16.52 1.69 -13.06
C ARG A 113 17.49 2.54 -12.23
N SER A 114 17.36 2.56 -10.90
CA SER A 114 18.28 3.29 -10.02
C SER A 114 19.70 2.71 -9.98
N GLY A 115 19.90 1.46 -10.40
CA GLY A 115 21.23 0.86 -10.55
C GLY A 115 21.98 1.29 -11.82
N ALA A 116 21.34 2.05 -12.71
CA ALA A 116 21.87 2.45 -14.01
C ALA A 116 22.07 3.98 -14.15
N MET A 117 22.33 4.69 -13.05
CA MET A 117 22.79 6.09 -13.14
C MET A 117 24.24 6.10 -13.65
N PRO A 118 24.56 6.74 -14.79
CA PRO A 118 25.94 7.00 -15.16
C PRO A 118 26.53 7.96 -14.12
N THR A 119 27.71 7.63 -13.61
CA THR A 119 28.50 8.52 -12.76
C THR A 119 28.68 9.85 -13.48
N SER A 120 27.94 10.87 -13.05
CA SER A 120 28.17 12.25 -13.47
C SER A 120 29.62 12.61 -13.17
N THR A 121 30.39 12.78 -14.24
CA THR A 121 31.78 13.21 -14.23
C THR A 121 31.87 14.51 -13.45
N ARG A 122 32.58 14.51 -12.32
CA ARG A 122 33.06 15.74 -11.66
C ARG A 122 33.84 16.56 -12.69
N ARG A 123 33.25 17.61 -13.22
CA ARG A 123 34.00 18.67 -13.91
C ARG A 123 34.67 19.51 -12.84
N SER A 124 35.98 19.35 -12.70
CA SER A 124 36.82 20.33 -11.99
C SER A 124 36.81 21.63 -12.78
N ALA A 125 36.38 22.72 -12.17
CA ALA A 125 36.74 24.05 -12.63
C ALA A 125 37.89 24.55 -11.75
N ARG A 126 39.03 24.75 -12.40
CA ARG A 126 40.08 25.69 -11.99
C ARG A 126 39.59 27.11 -12.24
#